data_AF-A0A913YV91-F1
#
_entry.id   AF-A0A913YV91-F1
#
_cell.length_a   1.000
_cell.length_b   1.000
_cell.length_c   1.000
_cell.angle_alpha   90.00
_cell.angle_beta   90.00
_cell.angle_gamma   90.00
#
_symmetry.space_group_name_H-M   'P 1'
#
loop_
_entity.id
_entity.type
_entity.pdbx_description
1 polymer ?
#
loop_
_entity_poly.entity_id
_entity_poly.type
_entity_poly.pdbx_seq_one_letter_code
_entity_poly.pdbx_strand_id
1 'polypeptide(L)'
;MYSSKWGCYQHAGFKGYRLNVIVTDSNNNIIFPKPQYIKHTAGLWYWLPGVDERHSNELVFTDFATPFYLVQGGILKIWYGEDLKNWNEGNNQGQVCVDIYALFAD
;
A
#
# COMPACT_ATOMS: atom_id res chain seq x y z
N MET A 1 -18.72 -5.14 6.30
CA MET A 1 -18.05 -5.35 7.59
C MET A 1 -16.56 -5.66 7.39
N TYR A 2 -15.87 -4.86 6.54
CA TYR A 2 -14.43 -4.98 6.24
C TYR A 2 -13.82 -3.63 5.80
N SER A 3 -14.61 -2.56 5.83
CA SER A 3 -14.23 -1.25 5.33
C SER A 3 -13.06 -0.69 6.11
N SER A 4 -12.05 -0.24 5.40
CA SER A 4 -10.85 0.39 5.94
C SER A 4 -10.30 1.38 4.92
N LYS A 5 -9.35 2.22 5.35
CA LYS A 5 -8.72 3.20 4.45
C LYS A 5 -7.54 2.58 3.69
N TRP A 6 -6.85 1.62 4.30
CA TRP A 6 -5.54 1.16 3.86
C TRP A 6 -5.46 -0.35 3.54
N GLY A 7 -6.58 -1.06 3.56
CA GLY A 7 -6.65 -2.50 3.32
C GLY A 7 -8.02 -3.10 3.64
N CYS A 8 -8.08 -4.14 4.47
CA CYS A 8 -9.32 -4.84 4.80
C CYS A 8 -9.46 -5.13 6.30
N TYR A 9 -10.39 -4.43 6.95
CA TYR A 9 -10.53 -4.41 8.41
C TYR A 9 -11.00 -5.76 8.97
N GLN A 10 -10.33 -6.28 9.99
CA GLN A 10 -10.69 -7.54 10.68
C GLN A 10 -10.75 -8.79 9.78
N HIS A 11 -10.19 -8.77 8.57
CA HIS A 11 -10.10 -9.98 7.74
C HIS A 11 -9.22 -11.03 8.44
N ALA A 12 -9.78 -12.22 8.68
CA ALA A 12 -9.13 -13.26 9.47
C ALA A 12 -7.89 -13.84 8.78
N GLY A 13 -7.94 -14.00 7.45
CA GLY A 13 -6.83 -14.52 6.64
C GLY A 13 -5.60 -13.62 6.58
N PHE A 14 -5.72 -12.35 7.01
CA PHE A 14 -4.63 -11.36 7.00
C PHE A 14 -4.31 -10.85 8.40
N LYS A 15 -4.65 -11.61 9.45
CA LYS A 15 -4.39 -11.21 10.83
C LYS A 15 -2.91 -10.89 11.04
N GLY A 16 -2.63 -9.62 11.39
CA GLY A 16 -1.28 -9.11 11.60
C GLY A 16 -0.61 -8.50 10.37
N TYR A 17 -1.27 -8.43 9.21
CA TYR A 17 -0.77 -7.82 7.98
C TYR A 17 -1.90 -7.37 7.03
N ARG A 18 -2.82 -6.55 7.55
CA ARG A 18 -4.07 -6.16 6.84
C ARG A 18 -3.93 -4.95 5.92
N LEU A 19 -2.73 -4.42 5.70
CA LEU A 19 -2.51 -3.33 4.76
C LEU A 19 -2.39 -3.88 3.34
N ASN A 20 -2.94 -3.14 2.38
CA ASN A 20 -2.97 -3.54 0.98
C ASN A 20 -2.87 -2.37 -0.02
N VAL A 21 -2.44 -1.19 0.44
CA VAL A 21 -2.15 -0.06 -0.47
C VAL A 21 -0.72 -0.16 -0.98
N ILE A 22 -0.55 -0.15 -2.29
CA ILE A 22 0.73 -0.30 -2.99
C ILE A 22 1.02 0.96 -3.80
N VAL A 23 2.24 1.48 -3.67
CA VAL A 23 2.74 2.58 -4.51
C VAL A 23 3.66 1.99 -5.57
N THR A 24 3.38 2.29 -6.84
CA THR A 24 4.20 1.84 -7.97
C THR A 24 4.68 3.01 -8.82
N ASP A 25 5.68 2.74 -9.66
CA ASP A 25 6.00 3.62 -10.80
C ASP A 25 4.97 3.50 -11.94
N SER A 26 5.24 4.20 -13.05
CA SER A 26 4.40 4.17 -14.25
C SER A 26 4.24 2.78 -14.88
N ASN A 27 5.21 1.89 -14.68
CA ASN A 27 5.26 0.54 -15.24
C ASN A 27 4.75 -0.52 -14.25
N ASN A 28 4.12 -0.09 -13.15
CA ASN A 28 3.62 -0.94 -12.08
C ASN A 28 4.73 -1.68 -11.30
N ASN A 29 5.97 -1.19 -11.33
CA ASN A 29 7.01 -1.69 -10.42
C ASN A 29 6.77 -1.16 -9.01
N ILE A 30 6.78 -2.05 -8.01
CA ILE A 30 6.49 -1.71 -6.62
C ILE A 30 7.63 -0.85 -6.04
N ILE A 31 7.27 0.35 -5.58
CA ILE A 31 8.14 1.26 -4.82
C ILE A 31 7.90 1.06 -3.32
N PHE A 32 6.62 1.05 -2.91
CA PHE A 32 6.21 0.80 -1.53
C PHE A 32 4.99 -0.15 -1.44
N PRO A 33 4.86 -0.94 -0.37
CA PRO A 33 5.85 -1.14 0.69
C PRO A 33 7.09 -1.86 0.15
N LYS A 34 8.22 -1.75 0.86
CA LYS A 34 9.41 -2.52 0.48
C LYS A 34 9.16 -4.02 0.66
N PRO A 35 9.80 -4.90 -0.15
CA PRO A 35 9.50 -6.33 -0.17
C PRO A 35 9.55 -7.03 1.19
N GLN A 36 10.42 -6.60 2.12
CA GLN A 36 10.55 -7.19 3.45
C GLN A 36 9.28 -7.07 4.33
N TYR A 37 8.39 -6.12 4.03
CA TYR A 37 7.14 -5.94 4.77
C TYR A 37 6.01 -6.83 4.21
N ILE A 38 6.11 -7.27 2.96
CA ILE A 38 5.09 -8.10 2.31
C ILE A 38 5.09 -9.50 2.96
N LYS A 39 3.94 -9.89 3.51
CA LYS A 39 3.74 -11.19 4.17
C LYS A 39 2.99 -12.18 3.30
N HIS A 40 2.22 -11.68 2.33
CA HIS A 40 1.49 -12.51 1.39
C HIS A 40 1.63 -11.94 -0.02
N THR A 41 2.41 -12.62 -0.86
CA THR A 41 2.83 -12.14 -2.17
C THR A 41 1.73 -12.19 -3.23
N ALA A 42 0.79 -13.13 -3.14
CA ALA A 42 -0.24 -13.30 -4.17
C ALA A 42 -1.19 -12.08 -4.25
N GLY A 43 -1.55 -11.50 -3.10
CA GLY A 43 -2.37 -10.29 -3.00
C GLY A 43 -1.65 -9.06 -2.45
N LEU A 44 -0.33 -9.13 -2.23
CA LEU A 44 0.52 -8.05 -1.69
C LEU A 44 0.12 -7.53 -0.29
N TRP A 45 -0.34 -8.41 0.60
CA TRP A 45 -0.72 -8.02 1.97
C TRP A 45 0.50 -7.85 2.87
N TYR A 46 0.50 -6.80 3.68
CA TYR A 46 1.65 -6.41 4.50
C TYR A 46 1.26 -5.74 5.81
N TRP A 47 2.27 -5.52 6.65
CA TRP A 47 2.17 -4.78 7.91
C TRP A 47 3.22 -3.68 7.96
N LEU A 48 2.89 -2.60 8.65
CA LEU A 48 3.84 -1.57 9.07
C LEU A 48 3.73 -1.35 10.58
N PRO A 49 4.86 -1.10 11.28
CA PRO A 49 4.84 -0.79 12.70
C PRO A 49 3.93 0.41 13.01
N GLY A 50 3.03 0.24 13.97
CA GLY A 50 2.16 1.33 14.45
C GLY A 50 1.04 1.76 13.49
N VAL A 51 0.85 1.08 12.36
CA VAL A 51 -0.19 1.41 11.37
C VAL A 51 -1.37 0.43 11.49
N ASP A 52 -2.58 0.97 11.58
CA ASP A 52 -3.84 0.24 11.56
C ASP A 52 -4.60 0.53 10.26
N GLU A 53 -5.14 -0.50 9.62
CA GLU A 53 -5.76 -0.38 8.30
C GLU A 53 -6.99 0.54 8.28
N ARG A 54 -7.66 0.73 9.41
CA ARG A 54 -8.93 1.46 9.53
C ARG A 54 -8.77 2.80 10.24
N HIS A 55 -7.99 2.84 11.31
CA HIS A 55 -7.96 3.97 12.24
C HIS A 55 -6.81 4.94 11.97
N SER A 56 -5.71 4.50 11.34
CA SER A 56 -4.64 5.42 10.95
C SER A 56 -5.17 6.46 9.97
N ASN A 57 -4.84 7.74 10.21
CA ASN A 57 -5.23 8.84 9.32
C ASN A 57 -4.26 9.01 8.15
N GLU A 58 -3.06 8.47 8.28
CA GLU A 58 -2.00 8.52 7.29
C GLU A 58 -1.35 7.15 7.15
N LEU A 59 -0.80 6.90 5.97
CA LEU A 59 0.02 5.74 5.66
C LEU A 59 1.38 6.26 5.21
N VAL A 60 2.37 6.18 6.11
CA VAL A 60 3.69 6.75 5.88
C VAL A 60 4.67 5.63 5.55
N PHE A 61 5.34 5.75 4.40
CA PHE A 61 6.46 4.90 4.04
C PHE A 61 7.77 5.64 4.32
N THR A 62 8.43 5.30 5.41
CA THR A 62 9.75 5.86 5.76
C THR A 62 10.85 4.88 5.36
N ASP A 63 11.65 5.23 4.35
CA ASP A 63 12.89 4.52 4.04
C ASP A 63 13.96 5.49 3.52
N PHE A 64 14.65 6.13 4.46
CA PHE A 64 15.77 7.02 4.15
C PHE A 64 17.06 6.26 3.83
N ALA A 65 17.15 4.97 4.18
CA ALA A 65 18.34 4.16 3.94
C ALA A 65 18.39 3.66 2.49
N THR A 66 17.23 3.37 1.88
CA THR A 66 17.11 2.99 0.47
C THR A 66 16.05 3.85 -0.24
N PRO A 67 16.35 5.14 -0.49
CA PRO A 67 15.41 6.03 -1.15
C PRO A 67 15.09 5.53 -2.56
N PHE A 68 13.89 5.82 -3.03
CA PHE A 68 13.57 5.70 -4.45
C PHE A 68 13.85 7.04 -5.13
N TYR A 69 14.29 7.00 -6.38
CA TYR A 69 14.52 8.20 -7.18
C TYR A 69 13.30 8.46 -8.06
N LEU A 70 12.69 9.63 -7.89
CA LEU A 70 11.63 10.10 -8.78
C LEU A 70 12.19 11.21 -9.67
N VAL A 71 12.14 11.01 -10.97
CA VAL A 71 12.47 12.05 -11.94
C VAL A 71 11.31 13.04 -12.05
N GLN A 72 11.62 14.30 -12.36
CA GLN A 72 10.60 15.31 -12.62
C GLN A 72 9.68 14.83 -13.77
N GLY A 73 8.36 14.94 -13.56
CA GLY A 73 7.36 14.42 -14.50
C GLY A 73 7.14 12.89 -14.41
N GLY A 74 7.84 12.20 -13.52
CA GLY A 74 7.59 10.80 -13.21
C GLY A 74 6.20 10.59 -12.62
N ILE A 75 5.60 9.44 -12.92
CA ILE A 75 4.25 9.08 -12.46
C ILE A 75 4.36 8.07 -11.33
N LEU A 76 3.68 8.36 -10.23
CA LEU A 76 3.37 7.40 -9.18
C LEU A 76 1.91 6.95 -9.31
N LYS A 77 1.68 5.66 -9.11
CA LYS A 77 0.33 5.09 -9.05
C LYS A 77 0.09 4.51 -7.67
N ILE A 78 -1.15 4.65 -7.20
CA ILE A 78 -1.61 4.06 -5.94
C ILE A 78 -2.60 2.97 -6.31
N TRP A 79 -2.30 1.77 -5.86
CA TRP A 79 -3.07 0.57 -6.14
C TRP A 79 -3.61 -0.03 -4.86
N TYR A 80 -4.75 -0.70 -4.99
CA TYR A 80 -5.08 -1.79 -4.08
C TYR A 80 -4.32 -3.05 -4.54
N GLY A 81 -3.68 -3.77 -3.62
CA GLY A 81 -2.73 -4.84 -3.94
C GLY A 81 -3.37 -6.01 -4.68
N GLU A 82 -4.60 -6.36 -4.30
CA GLU A 82 -5.40 -7.37 -5.01
C GLU A 82 -5.68 -6.98 -6.47
N ASP A 83 -6.00 -5.71 -6.73
CA ASP A 83 -6.25 -5.17 -8.08
C ASP A 83 -4.97 -5.20 -8.93
N LEU A 84 -3.86 -4.68 -8.38
CA LEU A 84 -2.55 -4.75 -9.05
C LEU A 84 -2.13 -6.17 -9.43
N LYS A 85 -2.54 -7.18 -8.66
CA LYS A 85 -2.22 -8.59 -8.90
C LYS A 85 -3.32 -9.35 -9.64
N ASN A 86 -4.48 -8.74 -9.92
CA ASN A 86 -5.70 -9.43 -10.35
C ASN A 86 -6.01 -10.65 -9.44
N TRP A 87 -5.87 -10.49 -8.12
CA TRP A 87 -5.99 -11.57 -7.15
C TRP A 87 -7.24 -11.42 -6.30
N ASN A 88 -8.23 -12.29 -6.53
CA ASN A 88 -9.44 -12.39 -5.71
C ASN A 88 -10.24 -11.07 -5.57
N GLU A 89 -10.17 -10.20 -6.56
CA GLU A 89 -10.75 -8.85 -6.53
C GLU A 89 -12.27 -8.79 -6.77
N GLY A 90 -12.89 -9.90 -7.18
CA GLY A 90 -14.28 -9.91 -7.65
C GLY A 90 -15.34 -9.55 -6.59
N ASN A 91 -14.96 -9.50 -5.31
CA ASN A 91 -15.80 -9.08 -4.20
C ASN A 91 -15.32 -7.77 -3.54
N ASN A 92 -14.34 -7.09 -4.14
CA ASN A 92 -13.87 -5.80 -3.66
C ASN A 92 -14.81 -4.68 -4.09
N GLN A 93 -14.93 -3.67 -3.23
CA GLN A 93 -15.76 -2.49 -3.48
C GLN A 93 -15.28 -1.31 -2.64
N GLY A 94 -15.65 -0.12 -3.08
CA GLY A 94 -15.33 1.13 -2.40
C GLY A 94 -14.24 1.92 -3.12
N GLN A 95 -14.02 3.13 -2.65
CA GLN A 95 -13.04 4.06 -3.19
C GLN A 95 -12.49 4.89 -2.03
N VAL A 96 -11.18 5.12 -2.04
CA VAL A 96 -10.50 6.02 -1.10
C VAL A 96 -9.78 7.08 -1.93
N CYS A 97 -10.01 8.34 -1.58
CA CYS A 97 -9.25 9.48 -2.12
C CYS A 97 -8.23 9.90 -1.07
N VAL A 98 -7.01 10.20 -1.50
CA VAL A 98 -5.89 10.53 -0.61
C VAL A 98 -5.13 11.73 -1.12
N ASP A 99 -4.63 12.53 -0.20
CA ASP A 99 -3.60 13.52 -0.49
C ASP A 99 -2.22 12.85 -0.40
N ILE A 100 -1.31 13.26 -1.28
CA ILE A 100 0.04 12.71 -1.34
C ILE A 100 1.06 13.78 -0.96
N TYR A 101 1.85 13.45 0.06
CA TYR A 101 2.94 14.27 0.56
C TYR A 101 4.26 13.52 0.34
N ALA A 102 5.29 14.23 -0.10
CA ALA A 102 6.61 13.68 -0.30
C ALA A 102 7.65 14.56 0.41
N LEU A 103 8.60 13.92 1.07
CA LEU A 103 9.78 14.56 1.62
C LEU A 103 10.97 14.18 0.73
N PHE A 104 11.61 15.18 0.14
CA PHE A 104 12.81 15.00 -0.67
C PHE A 104 14.04 15.18 0.23
N ALA A 105 15.04 14.32 0.07
CA ALA A 105 16.35 14.54 0.66
C ALA A 105 17.09 15.58 -0.19
N ASP A 106 17.71 16.56 0.47
CA ASP A 106 18.58 17.56 -0.15
C ASP A 106 19.92 16.96 -0.59
#